data_AF-A0A0R1FZ31-F1
#
_entry.id   AF-A0A0R1FZ31-F1
#
_cell.length_a   1.000
_cell.length_b   1.000
_cell.length_c   1.000
_cell.angle_alpha   90.00
_cell.angle_beta   90.00
_cell.angle_gamma   90.00
#
_symmetry.space_group_name_H-M   'P 1'
#
loop_
_entity.id
_entity.type
_entity.pdbx_description
1 polymer ?
#
loop_
_entity_poly.entity_id
_entity_poly.type
_entity_poly.pdbx_seq_one_letter_code
_entity_poly.pdbx_strand_id
1 'polypeptide(L)' 'MTDNLEHRMFLGRVVTTDDFSSDKSLVQVGGIWYRYHLSGNSTYQDGTDYQVVNNTGNTLHLQKIK' A
#
# COMPACT_ATOMS: atom_id res chain seq x y z
N MET A 1 4.07 -18.59 -14.88
CA MET A 1 4.25 -18.85 -13.44
C MET A 1 5.10 -17.74 -12.82
N THR A 2 4.71 -16.47 -12.98
CA THR A 2 5.53 -15.30 -12.59
C THR A 2 4.85 -14.40 -11.56
N ASP A 3 3.53 -14.58 -11.40
CA ASP A 3 2.64 -13.75 -10.58
C ASP A 3 3.02 -13.72 -9.07
N ASN A 4 3.76 -14.72 -8.59
CA ASN A 4 3.94 -14.96 -7.16
C ASN A 4 5.21 -14.32 -6.53
N LEU A 5 6.16 -13.83 -7.33
CA LEU A 5 7.38 -13.22 -6.78
C LEU A 5 7.17 -11.76 -6.43
N GLU A 6 6.58 -11.00 -7.36
CA GLU A 6 6.26 -9.59 -7.17
C GLU A 6 5.32 -9.42 -5.98
N HIS A 7 4.26 -10.23 -5.92
CA HIS A 7 3.30 -10.30 -4.80
C HIS A 7 4.01 -10.33 -3.43
N ARG A 8 4.98 -11.25 -3.26
CA ARG A 8 5.72 -11.40 -2.00
C ARG A 8 6.67 -10.26 -1.66
N MET A 9 7.13 -9.47 -2.64
CA MET A 9 8.06 -8.37 -2.36
C MET A 9 7.37 -7.18 -1.69
N PHE A 10 6.06 -7.02 -1.89
CA PHE A 10 5.30 -5.91 -1.32
C PHE A 10 4.70 -6.26 0.05
N LEU A 11 4.32 -7.52 0.27
CA LEU A 11 3.69 -7.97 1.51
C LEU A 11 4.58 -7.71 2.72
N GLY A 12 3.99 -7.14 3.77
CA GLY A 12 4.70 -6.79 5.01
C GLY A 12 5.47 -5.48 4.94
N ARG A 13 5.53 -4.82 3.79
CA ARG A 13 6.17 -3.51 3.68
C ARG A 13 5.32 -2.44 4.38
N VAL A 14 5.98 -1.62 5.17
CA VAL A 14 5.40 -0.44 5.81
C VAL A 14 5.59 0.76 4.89
N VAL A 15 4.52 1.53 4.74
CA VAL A 15 4.46 2.80 4.02
C VAL A 15 3.98 3.86 5.00
N THR A 16 4.67 4.99 4.98
CA THR A 16 4.41 6.14 5.85
C THR A 16 3.67 7.22 5.08
N THR A 17 3.15 8.22 5.77
CA THR A 17 2.48 9.40 5.21
C THR A 17 3.21 10.03 4.01
N ASP A 18 4.55 10.04 4.01
CA ASP A 18 5.38 10.62 2.94
C ASP A 18 5.35 9.78 1.63
N ASP A 19 5.10 8.48 1.76
CA ASP A 19 4.96 7.57 0.63
C ASP A 19 3.58 7.69 -0.06
N PHE A 20 2.62 8.40 0.54
CA PHE A 20 1.28 8.56 -0.03
C PHE A 20 1.14 9.81 -0.88
N SER A 21 0.44 9.65 -1.99
CA SER A 21 -0.15 10.74 -2.74
C SER A 21 -1.66 10.62 -2.61
N SER A 22 -2.20 11.23 -1.55
CA SER A 22 -3.64 11.23 -1.24
C SER A 22 -4.48 11.88 -2.35
N ASP A 23 -3.98 12.95 -2.98
CA ASP A 23 -4.57 13.59 -4.16
C ASP A 23 -4.77 12.62 -5.33
N LYS A 24 -3.79 11.73 -5.55
CA LYS A 24 -3.79 10.79 -6.68
C LYS A 24 -4.26 9.38 -6.32
N SER A 25 -4.57 9.13 -5.05
CA SER A 25 -4.86 7.78 -4.51
C SER A 25 -3.74 6.77 -4.85
N LEU A 26 -2.49 7.22 -4.75
CA LEU A 26 -1.30 6.42 -5.00
C LEU A 26 -0.43 6.28 -3.75
N VAL A 27 0.34 5.20 -3.69
CA VAL A 27 1.36 4.95 -2.68
C VAL A 27 2.65 4.51 -3.36
N GLN A 28 3.78 5.01 -2.89
CA GLN A 28 5.09 4.67 -3.39
C GLN A 28 5.65 3.47 -2.62
N VAL A 29 6.07 2.42 -3.35
CA VAL A 29 6.76 1.28 -2.76
C VAL A 29 7.98 0.96 -3.60
N GLY A 30 9.17 1.07 -3.01
CA GLY A 30 10.43 0.78 -3.71
C GLY A 30 10.70 1.69 -4.92
N GLY A 31 10.21 2.92 -4.90
CA GLY A 31 10.37 3.90 -5.99
C GLY A 31 9.35 3.76 -7.14
N ILE A 32 8.36 2.88 -7.00
CA ILE A 32 7.28 2.69 -7.98
C ILE A 32 5.96 3.09 -7.33
N TRP A 33 5.11 3.77 -8.09
CA TRP A 33 3.78 4.22 -7.63
C TRP A 33 2.70 3.20 -7.96
N TYR A 34 1.96 2.77 -6.95
CA TYR A 34 0.85 1.85 -7.05
C TYR A 34 -0.44 2.49 -6.55
N ARG A 35 -1.59 1.97 -7.00
CA ARG A 35 -2.87 2.34 -6.36
C ARG A 35 -2.93 1.69 -4.99
N TYR A 36 -3.57 2.34 -4.03
CA TYR A 36 -3.81 1.72 -2.73
C TYR A 36 -5.30 1.62 -2.42
N HIS A 37 -5.64 0.62 -1.61
CA HIS A 37 -6.96 0.46 -1.01
C HIS A 37 -6.80 0.23 0.48
N LEU A 38 -7.38 1.08 1.30
CA LEU A 38 -7.35 0.92 2.76
C LEU A 38 -8.43 -0.09 3.17
N SER A 39 -8.04 -1.12 3.92
CA SER A 39 -8.98 -2.09 4.45
C SER A 39 -9.81 -1.51 5.60
N GLY A 40 -11.05 -1.96 5.73
CA GLY A 40 -11.93 -1.62 6.86
C GLY A 40 -12.62 -0.26 6.77
N ASN A 41 -12.93 0.23 5.57
CA ASN A 41 -13.60 1.51 5.34
C ASN A 41 -12.88 2.72 5.98
N SER A 42 -11.57 2.56 6.22
CA SER A 42 -10.74 3.60 6.80
C SER A 42 -10.42 4.63 5.72
N THR A 43 -10.68 5.90 6.01
CA THR A 43 -10.12 7.01 5.25
C THR A 43 -8.64 7.15 5.55
N TYR A 44 -7.88 7.67 4.59
CA TYR A 44 -6.47 8.01 4.80
C TYR A 44 -6.35 8.97 5.99
N GLN A 45 -5.55 8.57 6.98
CA GLN A 45 -5.23 9.35 8.16
C GLN A 45 -3.77 9.78 8.08
N ASP A 46 -3.55 11.08 8.12
CA ASP A 46 -2.22 11.69 8.20
C ASP A 46 -1.53 11.28 9.51
N GLY A 47 -0.23 10.99 9.45
CA GLY A 47 0.55 10.54 10.62
C GLY A 47 0.25 9.11 11.07
N THR A 48 -0.37 8.30 10.21
CA THR A 48 -0.59 6.87 10.43
C THR A 48 0.24 6.05 9.47
N ASP A 49 0.92 5.04 9.99
CA ASP A 49 1.62 4.06 9.16
C ASP A 49 0.65 2.98 8.67
N TYR A 50 0.91 2.49 7.46
CA TYR A 50 0.13 1.39 6.88
C TYR A 50 1.07 0.28 6.43
N GLN A 51 0.61 -0.96 6.56
CA GLN A 51 1.29 -2.13 6.07
C GLN A 51 0.57 -2.68 4.84
N VAL A 52 1.32 -3.05 3.81
CA VAL A 52 0.80 -3.83 2.68
C VAL A 52 0.47 -5.23 3.19
N VAL A 53 -0.81 -5.59 3.16
CA VAL A 53 -1.31 -6.91 3.60
C VAL A 53 -1.72 -7.80 2.44
N ASN A 54 -2.00 -7.21 1.28
CA ASN A 54 -2.30 -7.93 0.05
C ASN A 54 -2.00 -7.04 -1.16
N ASN A 55 -1.96 -7.62 -2.36
CA ASN A 55 -2.04 -6.87 -3.60
C ASN A 55 -2.90 -7.60 -4.63
N THR A 56 -3.50 -6.86 -5.54
CA THR A 56 -4.31 -7.42 -6.62
C THR A 56 -3.99 -6.63 -7.89
N GLY A 57 -3.13 -7.21 -8.73
CA GLY A 57 -2.55 -6.49 -9.87
C GLY A 57 -1.77 -5.26 -9.41
N ASN A 58 -2.16 -4.08 -9.91
CA ASN A 58 -1.52 -2.79 -9.62
C ASN A 58 -2.07 -2.07 -8.37
N THR A 59 -2.91 -2.74 -7.59
CA THR A 59 -3.52 -2.19 -6.37
C THR A 59 -2.96 -2.89 -5.14
N LEU A 60 -2.37 -2.13 -4.23
CA LEU A 60 -1.93 -2.60 -2.92
C LEU A 60 -3.06 -2.44 -1.91
N HIS A 61 -3.35 -3.51 -1.18
CA HIS A 61 -4.28 -3.47 -0.07
C HIS A 61 -3.49 -3.21 1.19
N LEU A 62 -3.80 -2.09 1.82
CA LEU A 62 -3.10 -1.61 2.99
C LEU A 62 -3.99 -1.75 4.22
N GLN A 63 -3.35 -2.00 5.35
CA GLN A 63 -4.00 -2.02 6.65
C GLN A 63 -3.26 -1.08 7.59
N LYS A 64 -4.02 -0.31 8.37
CA LYS A 64 -3.46 0.54 9.42
C LYS A 64 -2.70 -0.33 10.42
N ILE A 65 -1.46 0.05 10.68
CA ILE A 65 -0.69 -0.46 11.82
C ILE A 65 -0.80 0.56 12.95
N LYS A 66 -0.97 0.04 14.16
CA LYS A 66 -1.44 0.79 15.33
C LYS A 66 -0.34 1.61 15.96
#